data_AF-A0A379M1N5-F1
#
_entry.id   AF-A0A379M1N5-F1
#
_cell.length_a   1.000
_cell.length_b   1.000
_cell.length_c   1.000
_cell.angle_alpha   90.00
_cell.angle_beta   90.00
_cell.angle_gamma   90.00
#
_symmetry.space_group_name_H-M   'P 1'
#
loop_
_entity.id
_entity.type
_entity.pdbx_description
1 polymer ?
#
loop_
_entity_poly.entity_id
_entity_poly.type
_entity_poly.pdbx_seq_one_letter_code
_entity_poly.pdbx_strand_id
1 'polypeptide(L)'
;MTTENVPPDRYRTHIDSFFNPRWPQQLRIGWCMGGVFAAVLAVWSLGDALVNVGHEESISTIGSVVFGTSMLLMSVAAFRDGGIRNVLHSKRVRSNEHSELGIGIVVPGGLTLPSLAVAMLIFNGLTGLAISALNVYITDRSELPHGYDPRTTAIFALVGGIVLLLMAAAFIWFRLPTTLGLYPHGIERVVRSRKLRRNNATVQFVHWNDIEGIAGTDIVTRSGYGDVRTPMIHIHTTGRIPPEARIPHDEEHILAIVCTWLVAEPNTLLALARRMHERPHDRTLLAREDAAELLRPPPLRGRFRMARHQEASR
;
A
#
# COMPACT_ATOMS: atom_id res chain seq x y z
N MET A 1 -8.74 21.78 -39.38
CA MET A 1 -8.26 21.16 -38.12
C MET A 1 -9.47 20.67 -37.36
N THR A 2 -9.84 19.41 -37.58
CA THR A 2 -10.91 18.72 -36.85
C THR A 2 -10.24 17.85 -35.80
N THR A 3 -10.42 18.19 -34.54
CA THR A 3 -10.04 17.34 -33.40
C THR A 3 -10.93 16.11 -33.42
N GLU A 4 -10.39 15.01 -33.92
CA GLU A 4 -11.05 13.72 -33.94
C GLU A 4 -11.21 13.24 -32.49
N ASN A 5 -12.43 13.35 -31.96
CA ASN A 5 -12.82 12.79 -30.66
C ASN A 5 -12.75 11.26 -30.75
N VAL A 6 -11.57 10.70 -30.48
CA VAL A 6 -11.37 9.26 -30.35
C VAL A 6 -12.12 8.80 -29.09
N PRO A 7 -13.10 7.86 -29.21
CA PRO A 7 -13.85 7.39 -28.06
C PRO A 7 -12.91 6.70 -27.05
N PRO A 8 -13.10 6.91 -25.73
CA PRO A 8 -12.20 6.39 -24.68
C PRO A 8 -12.09 4.86 -24.67
N ASP A 9 -13.03 4.15 -25.27
CA ASP A 9 -13.02 2.69 -25.34
C ASP A 9 -12.01 2.11 -26.35
N ARG A 10 -11.53 2.88 -27.35
CA ARG A 10 -10.52 2.38 -28.30
C ARG A 10 -9.15 2.12 -27.65
N TYR A 11 -8.83 2.86 -26.59
CA TYR A 11 -7.59 2.65 -25.84
C TYR A 11 -7.64 1.42 -24.92
N ARG A 12 -8.84 1.03 -24.46
CA ARG A 12 -9.04 -0.19 -23.65
C ARG A 12 -8.78 -1.46 -24.46
N THR A 13 -9.32 -1.53 -25.67
CA THR A 13 -9.22 -2.73 -26.51
C THR A 13 -7.80 -3.10 -26.94
N HIS A 14 -6.86 -2.13 -26.95
CA HIS A 14 -5.50 -2.37 -27.44
C HIS A 14 -4.49 -2.79 -26.37
N ILE A 15 -4.79 -2.55 -25.08
CA ILE A 15 -3.96 -3.03 -23.95
C ILE A 15 -4.31 -4.49 -23.62
N ASP A 16 -5.57 -4.89 -23.84
CA ASP A 16 -6.05 -6.25 -23.56
C ASP A 16 -5.35 -7.34 -24.40
N SER A 17 -4.85 -7.02 -25.60
CA SER A 17 -4.13 -8.00 -26.46
C SER A 17 -2.70 -8.29 -26.02
N PHE A 18 -2.11 -7.49 -25.11
CA PHE A 18 -0.74 -7.67 -24.60
C PHE A 18 -0.70 -8.16 -23.15
N PHE A 19 -1.86 -8.35 -22.51
CA PHE A 19 -1.93 -8.62 -21.08
C PHE A 19 -1.92 -10.12 -20.76
N ASN A 20 -0.73 -10.74 -20.77
CA ASN A 20 -0.52 -12.00 -20.06
C ASN A 20 -0.03 -11.69 -18.63
N PRO A 21 -0.88 -11.76 -17.60
CA PRO A 21 -0.53 -11.30 -16.26
C PRO A 21 0.61 -12.13 -15.69
N ARG A 22 1.72 -11.50 -15.34
CA ARG A 22 2.87 -12.22 -14.77
C ARG A 22 2.64 -12.62 -13.32
N TRP A 23 1.90 -11.80 -12.58
CA TRP A 23 1.55 -12.04 -11.19
C TRP A 23 0.03 -12.18 -11.08
N PRO A 24 -0.53 -13.39 -11.26
CA PRO A 24 -1.96 -13.59 -11.11
C PRO A 24 -2.40 -13.25 -9.70
N GLN A 25 -3.48 -12.47 -9.60
CA GLN A 25 -4.10 -12.16 -8.33
C GLN A 25 -5.03 -13.32 -7.97
N GLN A 26 -4.56 -14.23 -7.11
CA GLN A 26 -5.36 -15.37 -6.64
C GLN A 26 -6.31 -14.93 -5.53
N LEU A 27 -7.54 -15.45 -5.57
CA LEU A 27 -8.51 -15.25 -4.50
C LEU A 27 -8.26 -16.30 -3.41
N ARG A 28 -7.81 -15.86 -2.23
CA ARG A 28 -7.61 -16.74 -1.08
C ARG A 28 -8.83 -16.68 -0.18
N ILE A 29 -9.74 -17.62 -0.39
CA ILE A 29 -11.07 -17.64 0.27
C ILE A 29 -10.94 -17.61 1.79
N GLY A 30 -9.98 -18.32 2.39
CA GLY A 30 -9.76 -18.31 3.84
C GLY A 30 -9.53 -16.91 4.42
N TRP A 31 -8.70 -16.10 3.76
CA TRP A 31 -8.45 -14.71 4.17
C TRP A 31 -9.67 -13.82 3.95
N CYS A 32 -10.43 -14.04 2.87
CA CYS A 32 -11.68 -13.31 2.66
C CYS A 32 -12.73 -13.63 3.73
N MET A 33 -12.88 -14.89 4.12
CA MET A 33 -13.78 -15.28 5.22
C MET A 33 -13.34 -14.65 6.55
N GLY A 34 -12.05 -14.67 6.85
CA GLY A 34 -11.50 -13.97 8.02
C GLY A 34 -11.78 -12.46 7.98
N GLY A 35 -11.68 -11.84 6.80
CA GLY A 35 -12.03 -10.44 6.60
C GLY A 35 -13.50 -10.12 6.83
N VAL A 36 -14.41 -10.97 6.35
CA VAL A 36 -15.86 -10.84 6.61
C VAL A 36 -16.15 -11.02 8.10
N PHE A 37 -15.58 -12.03 8.74
CA PHE A 37 -15.74 -12.27 10.17
C PHE A 37 -15.27 -11.07 11.01
N ALA A 38 -14.09 -10.53 10.71
CA ALA A 38 -13.59 -9.31 11.36
C ALA A 38 -14.49 -8.10 11.11
N ALA A 39 -15.07 -7.95 9.91
CA ALA A 39 -16.03 -6.87 9.63
C ALA A 39 -17.32 -6.99 10.46
N VAL A 40 -17.84 -8.21 10.63
CA VAL A 40 -19.04 -8.44 11.47
C VAL A 40 -18.75 -8.09 12.92
N LEU A 41 -17.60 -8.50 13.47
CA LEU A 41 -17.18 -8.12 14.81
C LEU A 41 -16.99 -6.60 14.95
N ALA A 42 -16.47 -5.94 13.92
CA ALA A 42 -16.32 -4.49 13.90
C ALA A 42 -17.67 -3.79 13.98
N VAL A 43 -18.65 -4.21 13.18
CA VAL A 43 -20.00 -3.64 13.16
C VAL A 43 -20.72 -3.90 14.49
N TRP A 44 -20.63 -5.12 15.02
CA TRP A 44 -21.20 -5.46 16.34
C TRP A 44 -20.64 -4.51 17.41
N SER A 45 -19.32 -4.41 17.51
CA SER A 45 -18.65 -3.62 18.54
C SER A 45 -18.93 -2.12 18.41
N LEU A 46 -19.00 -1.59 17.19
CA LEU A 46 -19.39 -0.19 16.99
C LEU A 46 -20.87 0.06 17.30
N GLY A 47 -21.74 -0.94 17.06
CA GLY A 47 -23.14 -0.90 17.48
C GLY A 47 -23.29 -0.88 19.00
N ASP A 48 -22.53 -1.73 19.69
CA ASP A 48 -22.46 -1.75 21.16
C ASP A 48 -21.99 -0.42 21.74
N ALA A 49 -20.98 0.21 21.12
CA ALA A 49 -20.54 1.55 21.51
C ALA A 49 -21.66 2.60 21.45
N LEU A 50 -22.54 2.54 20.44
CA LEU A 50 -23.68 3.47 20.32
C LEU A 50 -24.70 3.26 21.45
N VAL A 51 -24.92 2.00 21.84
CA VAL A 51 -25.80 1.67 22.97
C VAL A 51 -25.21 2.15 24.29
N ASN A 52 -23.90 1.95 24.49
CA ASN A 52 -23.20 2.33 25.73
C ASN A 52 -23.13 3.85 25.93
N VAL A 53 -23.07 4.62 24.84
CA VAL A 53 -23.19 6.09 24.89
C VAL A 53 -24.55 6.50 25.48
N GLY A 54 -25.62 5.79 25.12
CA GLY A 54 -26.96 6.03 25.65
C GLY A 54 -27.12 5.69 27.14
N HIS A 55 -26.27 4.82 27.67
CA HIS A 55 -26.26 4.41 29.08
C HIS A 55 -25.20 5.14 29.92
N GLU A 56 -24.53 6.15 29.36
CA GLU A 56 -23.44 6.92 29.99
C GLU A 56 -22.22 6.07 30.43
N GLU A 57 -22.09 4.84 29.91
CA GLU A 57 -20.99 3.92 30.21
C GLU A 57 -19.73 4.25 29.38
N SER A 58 -19.00 5.27 29.83
CA SER A 58 -17.87 5.84 29.08
C SER A 58 -16.72 4.84 28.84
N ILE A 59 -16.41 3.98 29.82
CA ILE A 59 -15.31 2.99 29.69
C ILE A 59 -15.68 1.89 28.69
N SER A 60 -16.91 1.36 28.79
CA SER A 60 -17.43 0.35 27.87
C SER A 60 -17.48 0.88 26.43
N THR A 61 -17.96 2.11 26.26
CA THR A 61 -17.96 2.82 24.97
C THR A 61 -16.56 2.88 24.35
N ILE A 62 -15.54 3.29 25.11
CA ILE A 62 -14.16 3.38 24.61
C ILE A 62 -13.65 2.00 24.18
N GLY A 63 -13.87 0.96 24.99
CA GLY A 63 -13.48 -0.41 24.66
C GLY A 63 -14.11 -0.89 23.35
N SER A 64 -15.42 -0.67 23.19
CA SER A 64 -16.18 -1.08 22.02
C SER A 64 -15.78 -0.30 20.76
N VAL A 65 -15.41 0.99 20.86
CA VAL A 65 -14.84 1.76 19.73
C VAL A 65 -13.46 1.24 19.33
N VAL A 66 -12.62 0.92 20.32
CA VAL A 66 -11.25 0.45 20.08
C VAL A 66 -11.23 -0.89 19.38
N PHE A 67 -11.99 -1.84 19.93
CA PHE A 67 -12.10 -3.18 19.37
C PHE A 67 -12.74 -3.12 17.98
N GLY A 68 -13.82 -2.35 17.82
CA GLY A 68 -14.50 -2.20 16.54
C GLY A 68 -13.60 -1.64 15.44
N THR A 69 -12.87 -0.57 15.73
CA THR A 69 -11.94 0.05 14.76
C THR A 69 -10.76 -0.87 14.43
N SER A 70 -10.22 -1.58 15.43
CA SER A 70 -9.13 -2.54 15.22
C SER A 70 -9.58 -3.71 14.34
N MET A 71 -10.78 -4.23 14.56
CA MET A 71 -11.37 -5.28 13.72
C MET A 71 -11.66 -4.80 12.30
N LEU A 72 -12.07 -3.53 12.13
CA LEU A 72 -12.25 -2.94 10.80
C LEU A 72 -10.93 -2.87 10.02
N LEU A 73 -9.85 -2.40 10.67
CA LEU A 73 -8.52 -2.36 10.04
C LEU A 73 -8.01 -3.77 9.73
N MET A 74 -8.30 -4.75 10.59
CA MET A 74 -7.93 -6.16 10.37
C MET A 74 -8.70 -6.74 9.17
N SER A 75 -9.99 -6.41 9.05
CA SER A 75 -10.81 -6.77 7.90
C SER A 75 -10.22 -6.26 6.59
N VAL A 76 -9.79 -4.99 6.56
CA VAL A 76 -9.12 -4.41 5.39
C VAL A 76 -7.84 -5.15 5.05
N ALA A 77 -7.00 -5.46 6.04
CA ALA A 77 -5.78 -6.24 5.84
C ALA A 77 -6.08 -7.63 5.27
N ALA A 78 -7.04 -8.34 5.86
CA ALA A 78 -7.45 -9.68 5.46
C ALA A 78 -8.04 -9.72 4.04
N PHE A 79 -8.87 -8.74 3.64
CA PHE A 79 -9.33 -8.65 2.25
C PHE A 79 -8.18 -8.39 1.27
N ARG A 80 -7.19 -7.58 1.66
CA ARG A 80 -6.03 -7.27 0.82
C ARG A 80 -5.18 -8.53 0.58
N ASP A 81 -4.93 -9.29 1.63
CA ASP A 81 -4.17 -10.56 1.58
C ASP A 81 -4.98 -11.70 0.96
N GLY A 82 -6.31 -11.62 1.06
CA GLY A 82 -7.28 -12.43 0.33
C GLY A 82 -7.25 -12.23 -1.19
N GLY A 83 -6.50 -11.24 -1.67
CA GLY A 83 -6.41 -10.92 -3.09
C GLY A 83 -7.49 -9.98 -3.55
N ILE A 84 -8.13 -9.19 -2.68
CA ILE A 84 -8.99 -8.05 -3.04
C ILE A 84 -8.16 -6.78 -2.87
N ARG A 85 -7.28 -6.53 -3.85
CA ARG A 85 -6.40 -5.36 -3.89
C ARG A 85 -6.45 -4.67 -5.25
N ASN A 86 -6.11 -3.38 -5.27
CA ASN A 86 -6.11 -2.55 -6.49
C ASN A 86 -7.43 -2.70 -7.26
N VAL A 87 -8.55 -2.65 -6.53
CA VAL A 87 -9.92 -2.85 -7.08
C VAL A 87 -10.25 -1.75 -8.07
N LEU A 88 -9.90 -0.52 -7.70
CA LEU A 88 -10.16 0.70 -8.44
C LEU A 88 -8.84 1.41 -8.74
N HIS A 89 -8.87 2.23 -9.77
CA HIS A 89 -7.79 3.18 -10.03
C HIS A 89 -7.64 4.13 -8.83
N SER A 90 -6.42 4.24 -8.31
CA SER A 90 -6.15 5.09 -7.16
C SER A 90 -6.03 6.54 -7.61
N LYS A 91 -6.89 7.43 -7.06
CA LYS A 91 -6.82 8.90 -7.28
C LYS A 91 -5.49 9.55 -6.81
N ARG A 92 -4.62 8.76 -6.17
CA ARG A 92 -3.29 9.17 -5.76
C ARG A 92 -2.27 9.04 -6.90
N VAL A 93 -2.55 8.23 -7.92
CA VAL A 93 -1.80 8.27 -9.18
C VAL A 93 -2.26 9.52 -9.91
N ARG A 94 -1.32 10.41 -10.22
CA ARG A 94 -1.63 11.71 -10.83
C ARG A 94 -0.62 12.03 -11.92
N SER A 95 -1.07 12.77 -12.91
CA SER A 95 -0.14 13.49 -13.79
C SER A 95 0.49 14.61 -12.96
N ASN A 96 1.81 14.73 -13.01
CA ASN A 96 2.56 15.77 -12.32
C ASN A 96 3.58 16.37 -13.27
N GLU A 97 3.68 17.69 -13.25
CA GLU A 97 4.71 18.41 -13.99
C GLU A 97 6.00 18.43 -13.17
N HIS A 98 7.06 17.89 -13.74
CA HIS A 98 8.40 17.96 -13.18
C HIS A 98 9.15 19.11 -13.84
N SER A 99 9.86 19.93 -13.05
CA SER A 99 10.54 21.15 -13.51
C SER A 99 11.50 20.94 -14.67
N GLU A 100 12.11 19.76 -14.75
CA GLU A 100 13.13 19.41 -15.76
C GLU A 100 12.67 18.36 -16.78
N LEU A 101 11.67 17.54 -16.44
CA LEU A 101 11.26 16.37 -17.24
C LEU A 101 9.89 16.56 -17.93
N GLY A 102 9.22 17.68 -17.64
CA GLY A 102 7.89 17.99 -18.13
C GLY A 102 6.80 17.14 -17.45
N ILE A 103 5.67 17.02 -18.13
CA ILE A 103 4.50 16.28 -17.64
C ILE A 103 4.77 14.77 -17.68
N GLY A 104 4.47 14.08 -16.59
CA GLY A 104 4.55 12.62 -16.49
C GLY A 104 3.63 12.04 -15.43
N ILE A 105 3.62 10.72 -15.30
CA ILE A 105 2.78 10.01 -14.32
C ILE A 105 3.57 9.77 -13.04
N VAL A 106 3.03 10.19 -11.90
CA VAL A 106 3.62 9.89 -10.58
C VAL A 106 2.76 8.86 -9.85
N VAL A 107 3.40 7.75 -9.48
CA VAL A 107 2.85 6.66 -8.68
C VAL A 107 3.42 6.74 -7.27
N PRO A 108 2.61 7.15 -6.28
CA PRO A 108 3.08 7.23 -4.91
C PRO A 108 3.02 5.87 -4.19
N GLY A 109 3.66 5.84 -3.02
CA GLY A 109 3.60 4.70 -2.12
C GLY A 109 2.17 4.35 -1.70
N GLY A 110 1.84 3.05 -1.75
CA GLY A 110 0.52 2.51 -1.47
C GLY A 110 0.22 2.26 0.01
N LEU A 111 -1.00 1.79 0.27
CA LEU A 111 -1.42 1.24 1.56
C LEU A 111 -0.83 -0.17 1.68
N THR A 112 0.28 -0.30 2.39
CA THR A 112 0.97 -1.57 2.66
C THR A 112 0.50 -2.17 3.98
N LEU A 113 0.69 -3.48 4.19
CA LEU A 113 0.40 -4.11 5.49
C LEU A 113 1.09 -3.39 6.67
N PRO A 114 2.39 -3.03 6.58
CA PRO A 114 3.04 -2.21 7.60
C PRO A 114 2.34 -0.87 7.86
N SER A 115 1.74 -0.25 6.85
CA SER A 115 1.01 1.01 7.03
C SER A 115 -0.28 0.86 7.83
N LEU A 116 -0.99 -0.27 7.64
CA LEU A 116 -2.16 -0.63 8.43
C LEU A 116 -1.77 -0.98 9.86
N ALA A 117 -0.68 -1.74 10.03
CA ALA A 117 -0.14 -2.06 11.35
C ALA A 117 0.27 -0.80 12.13
N VAL A 118 0.96 0.15 11.50
CA VAL A 118 1.28 1.45 12.12
C VAL A 118 0.02 2.20 12.54
N ALA A 119 -1.00 2.26 11.67
CA ALA A 119 -2.25 2.92 12.01
C ALA A 119 -2.95 2.26 13.21
N MET A 120 -2.98 0.93 13.27
CA MET A 120 -3.48 0.17 14.42
C MET A 120 -2.69 0.48 15.69
N LEU A 121 -1.36 0.47 15.64
CA LEU A 121 -0.50 0.73 16.80
C LEU A 121 -0.69 2.15 17.34
N ILE A 122 -0.79 3.16 16.47
CA ILE A 122 -1.05 4.54 16.88
C ILE A 122 -2.41 4.65 17.54
N PHE A 123 -3.45 4.13 16.89
CA PHE A 123 -4.82 4.23 17.40
C PHE A 123 -4.96 3.55 18.77
N ASN A 124 -4.53 2.29 18.89
CA ASN A 124 -4.55 1.55 20.16
C ASN A 124 -3.65 2.20 21.22
N GLY A 125 -2.50 2.73 20.82
CA GLY A 125 -1.58 3.43 21.71
C GLY A 125 -2.17 4.70 22.30
N LEU A 126 -2.79 5.55 21.46
CA LEU A 126 -3.49 6.77 21.89
C LEU A 126 -4.67 6.44 22.79
N THR A 127 -5.43 5.38 22.49
CA THR A 127 -6.53 5.01 23.38
C THR A 127 -6.05 4.45 24.72
N GLY A 128 -4.93 3.72 24.76
CA GLY A 128 -4.31 3.31 26.03
C GLY A 128 -3.97 4.51 26.93
N LEU A 129 -3.43 5.58 26.34
CA LEU A 129 -3.19 6.83 27.06
C LEU A 129 -4.48 7.50 27.54
N ALA A 130 -5.51 7.54 26.68
CA ALA A 130 -6.81 8.12 27.04
C ALA A 130 -7.50 7.35 28.18
N ILE A 131 -7.47 6.01 28.14
CA ILE A 131 -8.00 5.14 29.20
C ILE A 131 -7.22 5.36 30.50
N SER A 132 -5.90 5.49 30.44
CA SER A 132 -5.09 5.80 31.63
C SER A 132 -5.49 7.14 32.24
N ALA A 133 -5.62 8.19 31.43
CA ALA A 133 -6.00 9.52 31.90
C ALA A 133 -7.41 9.52 32.51
N LEU A 134 -8.35 8.83 31.86
CA LEU A 134 -9.73 8.70 32.34
C LEU A 134 -9.80 7.94 33.67
N ASN A 135 -9.06 6.84 33.81
CA ASN A 135 -9.03 6.09 35.06
C ASN A 135 -8.42 6.92 36.21
N VAL A 136 -7.35 7.68 35.98
CA VAL A 136 -6.80 8.58 37.01
C VAL A 136 -7.83 9.64 37.41
N TYR A 137 -8.51 10.24 36.44
CA TYR A 137 -9.55 11.25 36.68
C TYR A 137 -10.77 10.70 37.45
N ILE A 138 -11.20 9.48 37.13
CA ILE A 138 -12.33 8.81 37.80
C ILE A 138 -11.93 8.30 39.19
N THR A 139 -10.69 7.84 39.38
CA THR A 139 -10.19 7.37 40.69
C THR A 139 -10.27 8.47 41.75
N ASP A 140 -10.09 9.74 41.36
CA ASP A 140 -10.25 10.89 42.25
C ASP A 140 -11.72 11.23 42.57
N ARG A 141 -12.70 10.55 41.93
CA ARG A 141 -14.13 10.87 42.00
C ARG A 141 -15.07 9.73 42.39
N SER A 142 -14.64 8.47 42.43
CA SER A 142 -15.57 7.34 42.68
C SER A 142 -15.02 6.24 43.57
N GLU A 143 -15.81 5.87 44.59
CA GLU A 143 -15.75 4.60 45.32
C GLU A 143 -16.17 3.46 44.38
N LEU A 144 -15.23 2.96 43.58
CA LEU A 144 -15.49 1.86 42.65
C LEU A 144 -15.83 0.56 43.40
N PRO A 145 -16.65 -0.34 42.81
CA PRO A 145 -17.01 -1.62 43.42
C PRO A 145 -15.77 -2.42 43.84
N HIS A 146 -15.84 -3.03 45.03
CA HIS A 146 -14.75 -3.80 45.63
C HIS A 146 -14.21 -4.87 44.66
N GLY A 147 -12.94 -4.71 44.25
CA GLY A 147 -12.21 -5.70 43.45
C GLY A 147 -11.51 -5.15 42.20
N TYR A 148 -11.81 -3.92 41.78
CA TYR A 148 -11.11 -3.26 40.67
C TYR A 148 -10.06 -2.29 41.24
N ASP A 149 -8.77 -2.51 40.97
CA ASP A 149 -7.72 -1.53 41.29
C ASP A 149 -7.52 -0.57 40.10
N PRO A 150 -8.16 0.62 40.13
CA PRO A 150 -8.15 1.53 39.00
C PRO A 150 -6.74 2.08 38.72
N ARG A 151 -5.88 2.16 39.75
CA ARG A 151 -4.49 2.61 39.60
C ARG A 151 -3.69 1.59 38.83
N THR A 152 -3.82 0.31 39.15
CA THR A 152 -3.14 -0.76 38.43
C THR A 152 -3.57 -0.79 36.96
N THR A 153 -4.86 -0.68 36.67
CA THR A 153 -5.34 -0.64 35.28
C THR A 153 -4.89 0.61 34.53
N ALA A 154 -4.81 1.76 35.19
CA ALA A 154 -4.29 2.99 34.61
C ALA A 154 -2.81 2.84 34.24
N ILE A 155 -1.99 2.28 35.14
CA ILE A 155 -0.55 2.05 34.89
C ILE A 155 -0.36 1.09 33.72
N PHE A 156 -1.09 -0.03 33.67
CA PHE A 156 -0.99 -0.97 32.54
C PHE A 156 -1.41 -0.33 31.21
N ALA A 157 -2.50 0.44 31.20
CA ALA A 157 -2.96 1.15 30.00
C ALA A 157 -1.96 2.22 29.53
N LEU A 158 -1.34 2.94 30.48
CA LEU A 158 -0.28 3.92 30.20
C LEU A 158 0.94 3.25 29.56
N VAL A 159 1.50 2.24 30.24
CA VAL A 159 2.71 1.54 29.79
C VAL A 159 2.45 0.86 28.45
N GLY A 160 1.33 0.16 28.31
CA GLY A 160 0.92 -0.45 27.04
C GLY A 160 0.77 0.58 25.92
N GLY A 161 0.09 1.70 26.20
CA GLY A 161 -0.07 2.80 25.26
C GLY A 161 1.27 3.38 24.78
N ILE A 162 2.18 3.66 25.70
CA ILE A 162 3.54 4.15 25.40
C ILE A 162 4.30 3.13 24.54
N VAL A 163 4.29 1.85 24.91
CA VAL A 163 5.00 0.79 24.16
C VAL A 163 4.48 0.69 22.72
N LEU A 164 3.16 0.70 22.52
CA LEU A 164 2.55 0.66 21.18
C LEU A 164 2.94 1.89 20.34
N LEU A 165 2.98 3.08 20.95
CA LEU A 165 3.41 4.32 20.29
C LEU A 165 4.90 4.30 19.95
N LEU A 166 5.76 3.77 20.82
CA LEU A 166 7.18 3.59 20.55
C LEU A 166 7.40 2.60 19.41
N MET A 167 6.66 1.50 19.38
CA MET A 167 6.67 0.56 18.25
C MET A 167 6.22 1.25 16.96
N ALA A 168 5.12 2.01 16.99
CA ALA A 168 4.66 2.77 15.84
C ALA A 168 5.71 3.77 15.34
N ALA A 169 6.36 4.49 16.24
CA ALA A 169 7.44 5.42 15.93
C ALA A 169 8.63 4.70 15.28
N ALA A 170 9.03 3.55 15.79
CA ALA A 170 10.07 2.72 15.19
C ALA A 170 9.69 2.28 13.75
N PHE A 171 8.47 1.78 13.54
CA PHE A 171 8.00 1.41 12.21
C PHE A 171 7.96 2.59 11.23
N ILE A 172 7.50 3.77 11.68
CA ILE A 172 7.52 5.00 10.87
C ILE A 172 8.95 5.39 10.53
N TRP A 173 9.87 5.26 11.49
CA TRP A 173 11.27 5.60 11.33
C TRP A 173 11.95 4.76 10.25
N PHE A 174 11.68 3.45 10.24
CA PHE A 174 12.21 2.54 9.22
C PHE A 174 11.45 2.59 7.88
N ARG A 175 10.30 3.27 7.82
CA ARG A 175 9.51 3.34 6.60
C ARG A 175 10.05 4.39 5.63
N LEU A 176 10.47 3.90 4.47
CA LEU A 176 10.98 4.71 3.36
C LEU A 176 9.86 4.88 2.34
N PRO A 177 9.26 6.09 2.18
CA PRO A 177 8.30 6.30 1.11
C PRO A 177 9.02 6.28 -0.24
N THR A 178 8.57 5.39 -1.12
CA THR A 178 9.01 5.29 -2.51
C THR A 178 7.97 5.94 -3.42
N THR A 179 8.43 6.76 -4.35
CA THR A 179 7.62 7.28 -5.44
C THR A 179 8.26 6.92 -6.76
N LEU A 180 7.45 6.56 -7.75
CA LEU A 180 7.88 6.22 -9.09
C LEU A 180 7.26 7.23 -10.07
N GLY A 181 8.10 7.95 -10.80
CA GLY A 181 7.72 8.80 -11.91
C GLY A 181 7.94 8.08 -13.24
N LEU A 182 6.99 8.18 -14.15
CA LEU A 182 7.11 7.74 -15.54
C LEU A 182 6.97 8.97 -16.44
N TYR A 183 8.05 9.36 -17.08
CA TYR A 183 8.13 10.54 -17.94
C TYR A 183 8.39 10.12 -19.39
N PRO A 184 8.08 10.95 -20.39
CA PRO A 184 8.41 10.67 -21.79
C PRO A 184 9.91 10.40 -22.02
N HIS A 185 10.77 10.99 -21.19
CA HIS A 185 12.23 10.87 -21.29
C HIS A 185 12.82 9.69 -20.52
N GLY A 186 12.15 9.19 -19.49
CA GLY A 186 12.67 8.10 -18.68
C GLY A 186 11.80 7.71 -17.49
N ILE A 187 12.36 6.85 -16.66
CA ILE A 187 11.78 6.40 -15.39
C ILE A 187 12.53 7.07 -14.26
N GLU A 188 11.79 7.72 -13.37
CA GLU A 188 12.32 8.28 -12.13
C GLU A 188 11.89 7.43 -10.95
N ARG A 189 12.82 7.05 -10.08
CA ARG A 189 12.52 6.44 -8.79
C ARG A 189 13.11 7.29 -7.69
N VAL A 190 12.24 7.82 -6.82
CA VAL A 190 12.65 8.58 -5.65
C VAL A 190 12.42 7.73 -4.42
N VAL A 191 13.51 7.42 -3.71
CA VAL A 191 13.48 6.70 -2.45
C VAL A 191 13.94 7.65 -1.36
N ARG A 192 13.03 7.99 -0.43
CA ARG A 192 13.42 8.82 0.72
C ARG A 192 14.01 7.95 1.80
N SER A 193 15.24 8.25 2.19
CA SER A 193 15.95 7.64 3.31
C SER A 193 16.11 8.58 4.48
N ARG A 194 15.74 8.07 5.66
CA ARG A 194 16.04 8.70 6.94
C ARG A 194 17.22 7.97 7.56
N LYS A 195 18.43 8.49 7.38
CA LYS A 195 19.56 8.13 8.25
C LYS A 195 19.48 9.03 9.48
N LEU A 196 19.94 8.54 10.66
CA LEU A 196 19.71 9.10 12.01
C LEU A 196 19.55 10.63 12.17
N ARG A 197 20.19 11.45 11.33
CA ARG A 197 20.13 12.93 11.37
C ARG A 197 19.84 13.61 10.02
N ARG A 198 19.74 12.87 8.91
CA ARG A 198 19.55 13.44 7.56
C ARG A 198 18.44 12.73 6.80
N ASN A 199 17.48 13.51 6.34
CA ASN A 199 16.51 13.11 5.33
C ASN A 199 17.19 13.24 3.97
N ASN A 200 17.69 12.14 3.42
CA ASN A 200 18.23 12.11 2.07
C ASN A 200 17.15 11.58 1.14
N ALA A 201 16.89 12.27 0.02
CA ALA A 201 16.10 11.71 -1.06
C ALA A 201 17.08 11.22 -2.12
N THR A 202 17.12 9.91 -2.33
CA THR A 202 17.85 9.36 -3.46
C THR A 202 16.93 9.39 -4.67
N VAL A 203 17.24 10.29 -5.60
CA VAL A 203 16.59 10.35 -6.91
C VAL A 203 17.43 9.54 -7.87
N GLN A 204 16.80 8.58 -8.55
CA GLN A 204 17.41 7.84 -9.63
C GLN A 204 16.58 8.05 -10.88
N PHE A 205 17.21 8.56 -11.92
CA PHE A 205 16.60 8.73 -13.22
C PHE A 205 17.29 7.84 -14.23
N VAL A 206 16.51 7.08 -14.99
CA VAL A 206 16.99 6.20 -16.04
C VAL A 206 16.29 6.59 -17.33
N HIS A 207 17.07 7.01 -18.33
CA HIS A 207 16.50 7.33 -19.64
C HIS A 207 16.00 6.05 -20.33
N TRP A 208 14.91 6.17 -21.09
CA TRP A 208 14.39 5.01 -21.83
C TRP A 208 15.38 4.40 -22.83
N ASN A 209 16.32 5.21 -23.33
CA ASN A 209 17.33 4.75 -24.29
C ASN A 209 18.48 3.97 -23.61
N ASP A 210 18.64 4.12 -22.30
CA ASP A 210 19.65 3.43 -21.51
C ASP A 210 19.12 2.11 -20.92
N ILE A 211 17.86 1.78 -21.21
CA ILE A 211 17.23 0.54 -20.76
C ILE A 211 17.48 -0.55 -21.81
N GLU A 212 18.09 -1.65 -21.42
CA GLU A 212 18.27 -2.83 -22.27
C GLU A 212 17.02 -3.70 -22.29
N GLY A 213 16.37 -3.84 -21.12
CA GLY A 213 15.20 -4.68 -20.98
C GLY A 213 14.44 -4.48 -19.68
N ILE A 214 13.17 -4.88 -19.70
CA ILE A 214 12.26 -4.80 -18.54
C ILE A 214 11.68 -6.19 -18.24
N ALA A 215 12.15 -6.78 -17.14
CA ALA A 215 11.73 -8.08 -16.66
C ALA A 215 10.86 -7.93 -15.41
N GLY A 216 9.74 -8.65 -15.34
CA GLY A 216 9.08 -8.86 -14.04
C GLY A 216 9.78 -9.98 -13.30
N THR A 217 10.04 -9.84 -12.02
CA THR A 217 10.62 -10.87 -11.14
C THR A 217 9.79 -10.98 -9.86
N ASP A 218 9.99 -12.04 -9.10
CA ASP A 218 9.38 -12.23 -7.80
C ASP A 218 10.46 -12.42 -6.73
N ILE A 219 10.33 -11.70 -5.62
CA ILE A 219 11.05 -12.04 -4.40
C ILE A 219 10.25 -13.14 -3.73
N VAL A 220 10.81 -14.34 -3.66
CA VAL A 220 10.21 -15.46 -2.94
C VAL A 220 10.77 -15.46 -1.53
N THR A 221 10.00 -14.94 -0.58
CA THR A 221 10.33 -15.05 0.83
C THR A 221 9.70 -16.35 1.35
N ARG A 222 10.53 -17.34 1.67
CA ARG A 222 10.07 -18.54 2.38
C ARG A 222 9.73 -18.13 3.81
N SER A 223 8.44 -18.10 4.12
CA SER A 223 7.97 -18.05 5.50
C SER A 223 7.57 -19.48 5.91
N GLY A 224 7.66 -19.82 7.20
CA GLY A 224 7.26 -21.15 7.68
C GLY A 224 5.80 -21.54 7.35
N TYR A 225 4.97 -20.57 6.98
CA TYR A 225 3.57 -20.74 6.56
C TYR A 225 3.37 -20.75 5.03
N GLY A 226 4.46 -20.72 4.25
CA GLY A 226 4.45 -20.80 2.78
C GLY A 226 5.32 -19.75 2.09
N ASP A 227 5.46 -19.91 0.77
CA ASP A 227 6.20 -19.00 -0.10
C ASP A 227 5.41 -17.72 -0.36
N VAL A 228 5.90 -16.59 0.17
CA VAL A 228 5.34 -15.27 -0.11
C VAL A 228 6.06 -14.69 -1.33
N ARG A 229 5.34 -14.60 -2.45
CA ARG A 229 5.86 -14.02 -3.70
C ARG A 229 5.53 -12.53 -3.78
N THR A 230 6.56 -11.70 -3.68
CA THR A 230 6.44 -10.24 -3.78
C THR A 230 6.78 -9.80 -5.20
N PRO A 231 5.82 -9.20 -5.95
CA PRO A 231 6.07 -8.75 -7.32
C PRO A 231 7.09 -7.61 -7.38
N MET A 232 8.05 -7.75 -8.29
CA MET A 232 9.14 -6.81 -8.51
C MET A 232 9.37 -6.59 -10.01
N ILE A 233 9.76 -5.40 -10.44
CA ILE A 233 10.13 -5.12 -11.83
C ILE A 233 11.62 -4.80 -11.85
N HIS A 234 12.39 -5.56 -12.62
CA HIS A 234 13.79 -5.28 -12.92
C HIS A 234 13.88 -4.50 -14.23
N ILE A 235 14.52 -3.35 -14.16
CA ILE A 235 14.91 -2.56 -15.32
C ILE A 235 16.41 -2.74 -15.49
N HIS A 236 16.81 -3.41 -16.56
CA HIS A 236 18.21 -3.62 -16.92
C HIS A 236 18.72 -2.36 -17.63
N THR A 237 19.81 -1.79 -17.12
CA THR A 237 20.37 -0.53 -17.61
C THR A 237 21.78 -0.73 -18.16
N THR A 238 22.09 -0.05 -19.27
CA THR A 238 23.45 0.00 -19.84
C THR A 238 24.41 0.70 -18.86
N GLY A 239 23.93 1.77 -18.23
CA GLY A 239 24.67 2.55 -17.25
C GLY A 239 24.80 1.86 -15.89
N ARG A 240 25.92 2.15 -15.20
CA ARG A 240 26.17 1.70 -13.83
C ARG A 240 25.37 2.55 -12.84
N ILE A 241 24.58 1.92 -11.98
CA ILE A 241 23.90 2.61 -10.88
C ILE A 241 24.91 2.86 -9.76
N PRO A 242 25.13 4.10 -9.29
CA PRO A 242 26.10 4.39 -8.24
C PRO A 242 25.70 3.68 -6.93
N PRO A 243 26.65 3.09 -6.18
CA PRO A 243 26.35 2.29 -5.00
C PRO A 243 25.62 3.07 -3.90
N GLU A 244 25.88 4.37 -3.81
CA GLU A 244 25.21 5.27 -2.85
C GLU A 244 23.72 5.44 -3.11
N ALA A 245 23.31 5.27 -4.37
CA ALA A 245 21.91 5.38 -4.74
C ALA A 245 21.16 4.05 -4.60
N ARG A 246 21.85 2.91 -4.54
CA ARG A 246 21.23 1.58 -4.58
C ARG A 246 20.37 1.30 -3.35
N ILE A 247 19.19 0.74 -3.56
CA ILE A 247 18.42 0.08 -2.51
C ILE A 247 18.88 -1.38 -2.36
N PRO A 248 18.54 -2.09 -1.26
CA PRO A 248 18.97 -3.47 -1.05
C PRO A 248 18.60 -4.47 -2.16
N HIS A 249 17.64 -4.13 -3.02
CA HIS A 249 17.20 -4.96 -4.15
C HIS A 249 17.80 -4.54 -5.49
N ASP A 250 18.57 -3.45 -5.55
CA ASP A 250 19.24 -3.02 -6.77
C ASP A 250 20.56 -3.77 -6.95
N GLU A 251 20.91 -4.00 -8.21
CA GLU A 251 22.23 -4.47 -8.61
C GLU A 251 22.96 -3.38 -9.40
N GLU A 252 24.16 -3.69 -9.87
CA GLU A 252 25.03 -2.72 -10.55
C GLU A 252 24.43 -2.15 -11.85
N HIS A 253 23.70 -3.00 -12.58
CA HIS A 253 23.06 -2.69 -13.85
C HIS A 253 21.55 -2.98 -13.81
N ILE A 254 20.99 -3.11 -12.59
CA ILE A 254 19.58 -3.47 -12.42
C ILE A 254 18.94 -2.55 -11.40
N LEU A 255 17.94 -1.79 -11.88
CA LEU A 255 17.06 -1.00 -11.07
C LEU A 255 15.83 -1.83 -10.66
N ALA A 256 15.63 -2.06 -9.38
CA ALA A 256 14.52 -2.87 -8.87
C ALA A 256 13.34 -2.02 -8.38
N ILE A 257 12.16 -2.24 -8.94
CA ILE A 257 10.92 -1.60 -8.49
C ILE A 257 10.09 -2.62 -7.71
N VAL A 258 10.08 -2.49 -6.39
CA VAL A 258 9.24 -3.31 -5.50
C VAL A 258 7.79 -2.86 -5.60
N CYS A 259 6.98 -3.60 -6.35
CA CYS A 259 5.63 -3.16 -6.73
C CYS A 259 4.66 -3.11 -5.53
N THR A 260 4.91 -3.88 -4.48
CA THR A 260 4.08 -3.86 -3.26
C THR A 260 4.17 -2.56 -2.47
N TRP A 261 5.22 -1.76 -2.71
CA TRP A 261 5.36 -0.44 -2.10
C TRP A 261 4.54 0.63 -2.82
N LEU A 262 4.16 0.40 -4.07
CA LEU A 262 3.43 1.34 -4.90
C LEU A 262 1.92 1.11 -4.84
N VAL A 263 1.15 2.15 -5.14
CA VAL A 263 -0.33 2.07 -5.17
C VAL A 263 -0.87 1.50 -6.50
N ALA A 264 -0.05 1.47 -7.55
CA ALA A 264 -0.44 0.96 -8.85
C ALA A 264 -0.54 -0.57 -8.87
N GLU A 265 -1.32 -1.10 -9.82
CA GLU A 265 -1.39 -2.55 -10.03
C GLU A 265 -0.12 -3.05 -10.74
N PRO A 266 0.57 -4.08 -10.20
CA PRO A 266 1.90 -4.49 -10.70
C PRO A 266 1.94 -4.89 -12.18
N ASN A 267 0.94 -5.64 -12.66
CA ASN A 267 0.93 -6.10 -14.05
C ASN A 267 0.67 -4.95 -15.03
N THR A 268 -0.20 -4.01 -14.66
CA THR A 268 -0.50 -2.80 -15.43
C THR A 268 0.73 -1.90 -15.49
N LEU A 269 1.45 -1.75 -14.37
CA LEU A 269 2.71 -1.01 -14.32
C LEU A 269 3.79 -1.67 -15.20
N LEU A 270 3.95 -2.99 -15.13
CA LEU A 270 4.88 -3.74 -15.97
C LEU A 270 4.52 -3.64 -17.45
N ALA A 271 3.24 -3.79 -17.80
CA ALA A 271 2.76 -3.70 -19.17
C ALA A 271 2.99 -2.31 -19.76
N LEU A 272 2.70 -1.26 -18.98
CA LEU A 272 2.97 0.12 -19.40
C LEU A 272 4.48 0.35 -19.60
N ALA A 273 5.32 -0.03 -18.63
CA ALA A 273 6.76 0.16 -18.73
C ALA A 273 7.36 -0.57 -19.94
N ARG A 274 6.95 -1.82 -20.19
CA ARG A 274 7.35 -2.58 -21.39
C ARG A 274 6.92 -1.92 -22.68
N ARG A 275 5.67 -1.44 -22.75
CA ARG A 275 5.16 -0.74 -23.93
C ARG A 275 5.97 0.52 -24.22
N MET A 276 6.32 1.31 -23.21
CA MET A 276 7.14 2.52 -23.38
C MET A 276 8.58 2.20 -23.82
N HIS A 277 9.11 1.06 -23.38
CA HIS A 277 10.41 0.54 -23.82
C HIS A 277 10.37 0.10 -25.29
N GLU A 278 9.45 -0.82 -25.62
CA GLU A 278 9.33 -1.45 -26.94
C GLU A 278 8.83 -0.49 -28.04
N ARG A 279 8.07 0.55 -27.67
CA ARG A 279 7.49 1.52 -28.62
C ARG A 279 7.85 2.95 -28.24
N PRO A 280 8.98 3.48 -28.73
CA PRO A 280 9.41 4.84 -28.41
C PRO A 280 8.39 5.94 -28.76
N HIS A 281 7.61 5.76 -29.83
CA HIS A 281 6.58 6.72 -30.23
C HIS A 281 5.44 6.84 -29.19
N ASP A 282 5.14 5.77 -28.47
CA ASP A 282 4.08 5.74 -27.46
C ASP A 282 4.46 6.51 -26.17
N ARG A 283 5.74 6.89 -26.00
CA ARG A 283 6.22 7.64 -24.82
C ARG A 283 5.55 9.01 -24.68
N THR A 284 5.10 9.60 -25.78
CA THR A 284 4.32 10.85 -25.79
C THR A 284 2.99 10.74 -25.04
N LEU A 285 2.44 9.52 -24.90
CA LEU A 285 1.23 9.27 -24.12
C LEU A 285 1.42 9.57 -22.63
N LEU A 286 2.65 9.49 -22.13
CA LEU A 286 2.97 9.82 -20.72
C LEU A 286 2.86 11.32 -20.43
N ALA A 287 2.99 12.17 -21.45
CA ALA A 287 2.90 13.63 -21.31
C ALA A 287 1.46 14.16 -21.26
N ARG A 288 0.46 13.30 -21.44
CA ARG A 288 -0.95 13.71 -21.42
C ARG A 288 -1.44 13.95 -20.00
N GLU A 289 -2.41 14.86 -19.86
CA GLU A 289 -3.05 15.11 -18.55
C GLU A 289 -3.81 13.88 -18.02
N ASP A 290 -4.39 13.08 -18.92
CA ASP A 290 -5.10 11.84 -18.62
C ASP A 290 -4.18 10.60 -18.58
N ALA A 291 -2.86 10.78 -18.66
CA ALA A 291 -1.90 9.67 -18.69
C ALA A 291 -2.00 8.74 -17.48
N ALA A 292 -2.46 9.25 -16.32
CA ALA A 292 -2.73 8.44 -15.14
C ALA A 292 -3.73 7.29 -15.41
N GLU A 293 -4.68 7.48 -16.35
CA GLU A 293 -5.64 6.45 -16.73
C GLU A 293 -5.00 5.23 -17.41
N LEU A 294 -3.79 5.38 -17.98
CA LEU A 294 -3.02 4.27 -18.54
C LEU A 294 -2.66 3.22 -17.47
N LEU A 295 -2.63 3.62 -16.19
CA LEU A 295 -2.42 2.73 -15.04
C LEU A 295 -3.73 2.23 -14.41
N ARG A 296 -4.86 2.34 -15.11
CA ARG A 296 -6.13 1.79 -14.65
C ARG A 296 -6.08 0.26 -14.67
N PRO A 297 -6.25 -0.41 -13.52
CA PRO A 297 -6.20 -1.86 -13.50
C PRO A 297 -7.42 -2.47 -14.20
N PRO A 298 -7.28 -3.67 -14.80
CA PRO A 298 -8.42 -4.42 -15.31
C PRO A 298 -9.38 -4.81 -14.16
N PRO A 299 -10.67 -5.05 -14.46
CA PRO A 299 -11.65 -5.42 -13.45
C PRO A 299 -11.25 -6.72 -12.72
N LEU A 300 -11.55 -6.82 -11.43
CA LEU A 300 -11.18 -7.96 -10.59
C LEU A 300 -11.66 -9.31 -11.17
N ARG A 301 -12.89 -9.35 -11.69
CA ARG A 301 -13.45 -10.57 -12.29
C ARG A 301 -12.59 -11.08 -13.45
N GLY A 302 -12.07 -10.16 -14.28
CA GLY A 302 -11.14 -10.49 -15.37
C GLY A 302 -9.83 -11.06 -14.84
N ARG A 303 -9.25 -10.43 -13.81
CA ARG A 303 -8.00 -10.89 -13.17
C ARG A 303 -8.14 -12.28 -12.54
N PHE A 304 -9.22 -12.55 -11.82
CA PHE A 304 -9.49 -13.87 -11.24
C PHE A 304 -9.73 -14.94 -12.31
N ARG A 305 -10.35 -14.58 -13.44
CA ARG A 305 -10.49 -15.49 -14.58
C ARG A 305 -9.13 -15.82 -15.20
N MET A 306 -8.29 -14.80 -15.43
CA MET A 306 -6.92 -15.00 -15.96
C MET A 306 -6.06 -15.86 -15.01
N ALA A 307 -6.15 -15.62 -13.71
CA ALA A 307 -5.44 -16.43 -12.70
C ALA A 307 -5.84 -17.91 -12.76
N ARG A 308 -7.15 -18.20 -12.85
CA ARG A 308 -7.64 -19.58 -12.99
C ARG A 308 -7.18 -20.26 -14.28
N HIS A 309 -7.14 -19.54 -15.40
CA HIS A 309 -6.65 -20.10 -16.66
C HIS A 309 -5.14 -20.43 -16.59
N GLN A 310 -4.34 -19.59 -15.92
CA GLN A 310 -2.92 -19.87 -15.72
C GLN A 310 -2.68 -21.07 -14.80
N GLU A 311 -3.49 -21.24 -13.74
CA GLU A 311 -3.45 -22.43 -12.89
C GLU A 311 -3.81 -23.69 -13.67
N ALA A 312 -4.84 -23.65 -14.52
CA ALA A 312 -5.25 -24.81 -15.32
C ALA A 312 -4.24 -25.20 -16.42
N SER A 313 -3.33 -24.28 -16.79
CA SER A 313 -2.29 -24.53 -17.79
C SER A 313 -0.96 -25.03 -17.21
N ARG A 314 -0.84 -25.12 -15.88
CA ARG A 314 0.34 -25.65 -15.17
C ARG A 314 0.12 -27.09 -14.76
#